data_AF-A0A973ESX6-F1
#
_entry.id   AF-A0A973ESX6-F1
#
_cell.length_a   1.000
_cell.length_b   1.000
_cell.length_c   1.000
_cell.angle_alpha   90.00
_cell.angle_beta   90.00
_cell.angle_gamma   90.00
#
_symmetry.space_group_name_H-M   'P 1'
#
loop_
_entity.id
_entity.type
_entity.pdbx_description
1 polymer ?
#
loop_
_entity_poly.entity_id
_entity_poly.type
_entity_poly.pdbx_seq_one_letter_code
_entity_poly.pdbx_strand_id
1 'polypeptide(L)'
;MLRNKVITRFSFTPLSIEGRIGSSEGAITGWSFQNPVPVINKIQISDRSVITPLPSVYQAGQWAYSPAGVPMSILTGRLAANKILKK
;
A
#
# COMPACT_ATOMS: atom_id res chain seq x y z
N MET A 1 -5.76 -13.37 35.34
CA MET A 1 -7.25 -13.32 35.34
C MET A 1 -7.90 -12.93 33.99
N LEU A 2 -7.17 -12.52 32.95
CA LEU A 2 -7.76 -12.19 31.62
C LEU A 2 -8.24 -13.43 30.83
N ARG A 3 -7.57 -14.58 30.98
CA ARG A 3 -7.84 -15.80 30.21
C ARG A 3 -9.28 -16.31 30.35
N ASN A 4 -9.87 -16.19 31.54
CA ASN A 4 -11.22 -16.67 31.84
C ASN A 4 -12.33 -15.72 31.38
N LYS A 5 -11.98 -14.56 30.79
CA LYS A 5 -12.93 -13.55 30.29
C LYS A 5 -12.94 -13.46 28.75
N VAL A 6 -12.20 -14.32 28.05
CA VAL A 6 -12.13 -14.34 26.58
C VAL A 6 -13.36 -15.04 26.02
N ILE A 7 -14.21 -14.30 25.29
CA ILE A 7 -15.40 -14.83 24.62
C ILE A 7 -15.02 -15.41 23.24
N THR A 8 -14.14 -14.72 22.52
CA THR A 8 -13.67 -15.12 21.19
C THR A 8 -12.19 -14.73 21.04
N ARG A 9 -11.43 -15.52 20.28
CA ARG A 9 -10.05 -15.21 19.92
C ARG A 9 -9.79 -15.61 18.48
N PHE A 10 -9.10 -14.75 17.75
CA PHE A 10 -8.45 -15.08 16.50
C PHE A 10 -7.04 -14.51 16.50
N SER A 11 -6.22 -14.88 15.53
CA SER A 11 -4.89 -14.32 15.35
C SER A 11 -4.58 -14.27 13.88
N PHE A 12 -3.92 -13.20 13.46
CA PHE A 12 -3.37 -13.05 12.12
C PHE A 12 -1.87 -12.98 12.23
N THR A 13 -1.19 -13.75 11.39
CA THR A 13 0.26 -13.69 11.21
C THR A 13 0.57 -12.91 9.93
N PRO A 14 1.83 -12.51 9.68
CA PRO A 14 2.22 -11.96 8.38
C PRO A 14 1.80 -12.86 7.20
N LEU A 15 1.95 -14.18 7.32
CA LEU A 15 1.47 -15.15 6.32
C LEU A 15 -0.06 -15.12 6.15
N SER A 16 -0.81 -14.86 7.23
CA SER A 16 -2.26 -14.68 7.15
C SER A 16 -2.65 -13.40 6.39
N ILE A 17 -1.86 -12.33 6.52
CA ILE A 17 -2.08 -11.06 5.81
C ILE A 17 -1.76 -11.26 4.32
N GLU A 18 -0.61 -11.87 4.02
CA GLU A 18 -0.22 -12.22 2.65
C GLU A 18 -1.27 -13.10 1.98
N GLY A 19 -1.73 -14.17 2.64
CA GLY A 19 -2.77 -15.05 2.12
C GLY A 19 -4.14 -14.40 1.97
N ARG A 20 -4.47 -13.37 2.76
CA ARG A 20 -5.79 -12.70 2.71
C ARG A 20 -5.85 -11.59 1.66
N ILE A 21 -4.80 -10.78 1.54
CA ILE A 21 -4.82 -9.56 0.72
C ILE A 21 -3.65 -9.46 -0.28
N GLY A 22 -2.80 -10.49 -0.39
CA GLY A 22 -1.66 -10.49 -1.29
C GLY A 22 -0.57 -9.47 -0.92
N SER A 23 -0.51 -9.04 0.34
CA SER A 23 0.56 -8.15 0.78
C SER A 23 1.82 -8.96 1.01
N SER A 24 2.83 -8.74 0.16
CA SER A 24 4.12 -9.44 0.22
C SER A 24 4.68 -9.45 1.63
N GLU A 25 5.05 -10.63 2.13
CA GLU A 25 5.61 -10.85 3.47
C GLU A 25 4.71 -10.36 4.62
N GLY A 26 3.42 -10.12 4.34
CA GLY A 26 2.47 -9.56 5.30
C GLY A 26 2.69 -8.09 5.64
N ALA A 27 3.36 -7.32 4.77
CA ALA A 27 3.64 -5.91 5.00
C ALA A 27 2.35 -5.09 5.20
N ILE A 28 2.38 -4.15 6.15
CA ILE A 28 1.24 -3.26 6.46
C ILE A 28 1.57 -1.77 6.23
N THR A 29 2.84 -1.45 5.97
CA THR A 29 3.34 -0.09 5.78
C THR A 29 4.02 0.11 4.42
N GLY A 30 3.78 -0.79 3.46
CA GLY A 30 4.46 -0.79 2.17
C GLY A 30 5.95 -1.12 2.29
N TRP A 31 6.79 -0.35 1.61
CA TRP A 31 8.24 -0.59 1.55
C TRP A 31 8.97 -0.33 2.87
N SER A 32 9.98 -1.16 3.15
CA SER A 32 10.90 -0.99 4.29
C SER A 32 11.76 0.27 4.14
N PHE A 33 12.18 0.84 5.28
CA PHE A 33 13.12 1.96 5.35
C PHE A 33 14.60 1.53 5.54
N GLN A 34 14.88 0.23 5.54
CA GLN A 34 16.25 -0.29 5.68
C GLN A 34 17.16 0.12 4.51
N ASN A 35 16.58 0.27 3.32
CA ASN A 35 17.24 0.72 2.10
C ASN A 35 16.51 1.96 1.56
N PRO A 36 17.12 2.70 0.61
CA PRO A 36 16.40 3.73 -0.13
C PRO A 36 15.10 3.16 -0.71
N VAL A 37 13.97 3.81 -0.39
CA VAL A 37 12.65 3.35 -0.81
C VAL A 37 12.59 3.38 -2.35
N PRO A 38 12.20 2.28 -3.02
CA PRO A 38 12.25 2.16 -4.48
C PRO A 38 11.12 2.90 -5.21
N VAL A 39 10.35 3.72 -4.50
CA VAL A 39 9.20 4.45 -5.04
C VAL A 39 9.24 5.91 -4.67
N ILE A 40 8.42 6.70 -5.34
CA ILE A 40 8.31 8.13 -5.10
C ILE A 40 7.95 8.38 -3.63
N ASN A 41 8.75 9.23 -2.99
CA ASN A 41 8.58 9.63 -1.60
C ASN A 41 8.62 11.15 -1.41
N LYS A 42 8.44 11.90 -2.51
CA LYS A 42 8.41 13.37 -2.54
C LYS A 42 7.06 13.84 -3.03
N ILE A 43 6.36 14.63 -2.22
CA ILE A 43 4.99 15.06 -2.50
C ILE A 43 4.88 15.89 -3.79
N GLN A 44 5.92 16.68 -4.11
CA GLN A 44 5.96 17.56 -5.29
C GLN A 44 5.86 16.80 -6.62
N ILE A 45 6.23 15.52 -6.63
CA ILE A 45 6.19 14.64 -7.82
C ILE A 45 5.30 13.42 -7.58
N SER A 46 4.39 13.51 -6.61
CA SER A 46 3.50 12.41 -6.21
C SER A 46 2.60 11.91 -7.36
N ASP A 47 2.26 12.75 -8.33
CA ASP A 47 1.47 12.37 -9.50
C ASP A 47 2.17 11.35 -10.42
N ARG A 48 3.50 11.21 -10.31
CA ARG A 48 4.29 10.22 -11.06
C ARG A 48 4.28 8.84 -10.40
N SER A 49 3.90 8.76 -9.12
CA SER A 49 3.87 7.51 -8.35
C SER A 49 2.93 6.45 -8.94
N VAL A 50 1.94 6.89 -9.71
CA VAL A 50 0.90 6.02 -10.28
C VAL A 50 1.23 5.50 -11.69
N ILE A 51 2.32 5.97 -12.28
CA ILE A 51 2.74 5.60 -13.64
C ILE A 51 3.56 4.31 -13.56
N THR A 52 3.32 3.39 -14.49
CA THR A 52 4.16 2.21 -14.68
C THR A 52 4.90 2.33 -16.03
N PRO A 53 5.97 1.55 -16.26
CA PRO A 53 6.62 1.47 -17.57
C PRO A 53 5.70 0.95 -18.69
N LEU A 54 4.60 0.27 -18.35
CA LEU A 54 3.67 -0.30 -19.31
C LEU A 54 2.62 0.74 -19.71
N PRO A 55 2.45 1.03 -21.02
CA PRO A 55 1.44 1.97 -21.48
C PRO A 55 0.04 1.58 -21.02
N SER A 56 -0.73 2.57 -20.52
CA SER A 56 -2.11 2.39 -20.06
C SER A 56 -2.29 1.43 -18.87
N VAL A 57 -1.20 1.04 -18.20
CA VAL A 57 -1.23 0.32 -16.92
C VAL A 57 -0.77 1.28 -15.83
N TYR A 58 -1.60 1.43 -14.79
CA TYR A 58 -1.37 2.35 -13.67
C TYR A 58 -1.32 1.57 -12.36
N GLN A 59 -0.65 2.14 -11.36
CA GLN A 59 -0.53 1.58 -10.01
C GLN A 59 -1.12 2.51 -8.96
N ALA A 60 -1.63 1.93 -7.88
CA ALA A 60 -2.18 2.66 -6.73
C ALA A 60 -2.05 1.82 -5.46
N GLY A 61 -2.24 2.45 -4.30
CA GLY A 61 -2.19 1.80 -2.99
C GLY A 61 -0.83 1.87 -2.31
N GLN A 62 -0.67 1.04 -1.29
CA GLN A 62 0.48 1.07 -0.37
C GLN A 62 1.85 0.87 -1.02
N TRP A 63 1.90 0.28 -2.21
CA TRP A 63 3.15 0.00 -2.93
C TRP A 63 3.55 1.11 -3.91
N ALA A 64 2.65 2.03 -4.24
CA ALA A 64 2.89 3.05 -5.27
C ALA A 64 3.67 4.27 -4.76
N TYR A 65 3.58 4.59 -3.46
CA TYR A 65 4.19 5.79 -2.85
C TYR A 65 4.66 5.50 -1.42
N SER A 66 5.68 6.22 -0.94
CA SER A 66 6.13 6.16 0.47
C SER A 66 6.10 7.53 1.16
N PRO A 67 5.56 7.65 2.38
CA PRO A 67 5.02 6.57 3.22
C PRO A 67 3.73 5.97 2.68
N ALA A 68 3.43 4.73 3.09
CA ALA A 68 2.14 4.10 2.81
C ALA A 68 1.05 4.54 3.79
N GLY A 69 -0.09 3.85 3.77
CA GLY A 69 -1.23 4.07 4.67
C GLY A 69 -2.50 4.43 3.94
N VAL A 70 -3.60 4.51 4.69
CA VAL A 70 -4.94 4.78 4.12
C VAL A 70 -4.99 6.09 3.34
N PRO A 71 -4.49 7.24 3.86
CA PRO A 71 -4.54 8.50 3.10
C PRO A 71 -3.79 8.42 1.77
N MET A 72 -2.64 7.74 1.76
CA MET A 72 -1.80 7.62 0.58
C MET A 72 -2.36 6.63 -0.44
N SER A 73 -3.05 5.59 0.03
CA SER A 73 -3.80 4.66 -0.85
C SER A 73 -4.96 5.37 -1.54
N ILE A 74 -5.68 6.25 -0.84
CA ILE A 74 -6.74 7.08 -1.43
C ILE A 74 -6.15 8.08 -2.43
N LEU A 75 -5.07 8.78 -2.05
CA LEU A 75 -4.41 9.76 -2.91
C LEU A 75 -3.93 9.14 -4.22
N THR A 76 -3.19 8.03 -4.15
CA THR A 76 -2.69 7.32 -5.33
C THR A 76 -3.82 6.79 -6.19
N GLY A 77 -4.92 6.28 -5.61
CA GLY A 77 -6.11 5.91 -6.36
C GLY A 77 -6.71 7.07 -7.16
N ARG A 78 -6.85 8.26 -6.54
CA ARG A 78 -7.33 9.47 -7.22
C ARG A 78 -6.37 9.95 -8.30
N LEU A 79 -5.06 9.94 -8.04
CA LEU A 79 -4.04 10.35 -9.01
C LEU A 79 -4.04 9.43 -10.24
N ALA A 80 -4.16 8.10 -10.03
CA ALA A 80 -4.27 7.12 -11.11
C ALA A 80 -5.53 7.39 -11.95
N ALA A 81 -6.69 7.56 -11.30
CA ALA A 81 -7.94 7.88 -11.99
C ALA A 81 -7.84 9.18 -12.82
N ASN A 82 -7.23 10.23 -12.27
CA ASN A 82 -7.02 11.48 -13.00
C ASN A 82 -6.11 11.31 -14.22
N LYS A 83 -5.08 10.46 -14.16
CA LYS A 83 -4.20 10.18 -15.32
C LYS A 83 -4.93 9.35 -16.40
N ILE A 84 -5.85 8.48 -15.99
CA ILE A 84 -6.70 7.69 -16.89
C ILE A 84 -7.72 8.58 -17.61
N LEU A 85 -8.41 9.44 -16.86
CA LEU A 85 -9.50 10.28 -17.40
C LEU A 85 -9.04 11.51 -18.18
N LYS A 86 -7.78 11.93 -18.02
CA LYS A 86 -7.18 13.05 -18.78
C LYS A 86 -6.52 12.59 -20.10
N LYS A 87 -6.56 11.30 -20.39
CA LYS A 87 -6.17 10.72 -21.69
C LYS A 87 -7.37 10.78 -22.62
#